data_AF-A0A7W0R6C6-F1
#
_entry.id   AF-A0A7W0R6C6-F1
#
_cell.length_a   1.000
_cell.length_b   1.000
_cell.length_c   1.000
_cell.angle_alpha   90.00
_cell.angle_beta   90.00
_cell.angle_gamma   90.00
#
_symmetry.space_group_name_H-M   'P 1'
#
loop_
_entity.id
_entity.type
_entity.pdbx_description
1 polymer ?
#
loop_
_entity_poly.entity_id
_entity_poly.type
_entity_poly.pdbx_seq_one_letter_code
_entity_poly.pdbx_strand_id
1 'polypeptide(L)' 'MRGLKTHPTASVLIRGHAFVLNLRRGHYELAIDTARTFRLATAFDELRPAI' A
#
# COMPACT_ATOMS: atom_id res chain seq x y z
N MET A 1 8.28 -18.03 -11.93
CA MET A 1 7.77 -16.70 -11.50
C MET A 1 7.85 -15.59 -12.55
N ARG A 2 8.58 -15.75 -13.67
CA ARG A 2 8.69 -14.71 -14.72
C ARG A 2 7.32 -14.32 -15.30
N GLY A 3 6.45 -15.31 -15.57
CA GLY A 3 5.08 -15.09 -16.07
C GLY A 3 4.17 -14.25 -15.16
N LEU A 4 4.31 -14.37 -13.84
CA LEU A 4 3.52 -13.62 -12.86
C LEU A 4 3.97 -12.14 -12.76
N LYS A 5 5.25 -11.87 -13.05
CA LYS A 5 5.80 -10.51 -13.10
C LYS A 5 5.49 -9.81 -14.43
N THR A 6 5.27 -10.57 -15.51
CA THR A 6 5.00 -10.03 -16.86
C THR A 6 3.51 -9.90 -17.18
N HIS A 7 2.63 -10.62 -16.47
CA HIS A 7 1.18 -10.46 -16.65
C HIS A 7 0.72 -9.14 -15.97
N PRO A 8 0.15 -8.18 -16.72
CA PRO A 8 -0.16 -6.84 -16.20
C PRO A 8 -1.03 -6.85 -14.95
N THR A 9 -2.10 -7.66 -14.94
CA THR A 9 -3.00 -7.80 -13.79
C THR A 9 -2.29 -8.35 -12.56
N ALA A 10 -1.41 -9.34 -12.74
CA ALA A 10 -0.70 -9.95 -11.63
C ALA A 10 0.34 -8.98 -11.05
N SER A 11 1.02 -8.20 -11.90
CA SER A 11 1.93 -7.13 -11.48
C SER A 11 1.21 -6.07 -10.64
N VAL A 12 0.01 -5.61 -11.06
CA VAL A 12 -0.79 -4.64 -10.30
C VAL A 12 -1.16 -5.18 -8.92
N LEU A 13 -1.67 -6.41 -8.85
CA LEU A 13 -2.05 -7.03 -7.57
C LEU A 13 -0.86 -7.20 -6.64
N ILE A 14 0.29 -7.66 -7.16
CA ILE A 14 1.52 -7.83 -6.37
C ILE A 14 2.01 -6.50 -5.81
N ARG A 15 2.03 -5.44 -6.64
CA ARG A 15 2.45 -4.10 -6.21
C ARG A 15 1.50 -3.52 -5.17
N GLY A 16 0.19 -3.64 -5.39
CA GLY A 16 -0.82 -3.20 -4.43
C GLY A 16 -0.68 -3.94 -3.09
N HIS A 17 -0.48 -5.25 -3.12
CA HIS A 17 -0.27 -6.03 -1.90
C HIS A 17 1.02 -5.62 -1.16
N ALA A 18 2.14 -5.47 -1.88
CA ALA A 18 3.39 -5.01 -1.31
C ALA A 18 3.26 -3.59 -0.71
N PHE A 19 2.51 -2.70 -1.36
CA PHE A 19 2.24 -1.36 -0.85
C PHE A 19 1.51 -1.41 0.50
N VAL A 20 0.39 -2.16 0.58
CA VAL A 20 -0.39 -2.31 1.83
C VAL A 20 0.46 -2.90 2.97
N LEU A 21 1.31 -3.88 2.67
CA LEU A 21 2.21 -4.47 3.67
C LEU A 21 3.25 -3.47 4.18
N ASN A 22 3.87 -2.71 3.28
CA ASN A 22 4.86 -1.70 3.65
C ASN A 22 4.24 -0.55 4.44
N LEU A 23 3.02 -0.16 4.09
CA LEU A 23 2.25 0.82 4.84
C LEU A 23 1.96 0.35 6.27
N ARG A 24 1.47 -0.88 6.45
CA ARG A 24 1.24 -1.42 7.81
C ARG A 24 2.52 -1.48 8.65
N ARG A 25 3.67 -1.65 8.02
CA ARG A 25 5.00 -1.65 8.67
C ARG A 25 5.54 -0.26 8.99
N GLY A 26 4.92 0.81 8.45
CA GLY A 26 5.37 2.18 8.68
C GLY A 26 6.56 2.58 7.80
N HIS A 27 6.71 1.98 6.61
CA HIS A 27 7.78 2.33 5.67
C HIS A 27 7.49 3.59 4.84
N TYR A 28 6.37 4.26 5.09
CA TYR A 28 5.98 5.50 4.43
C TYR A 28 5.64 6.54 5.50
N GLU A 29 5.85 7.81 5.15
CA GLU A 29 5.39 8.96 5.92
C GLU A 29 3.88 9.19 5.72
N LEU A 30 3.10 8.13 5.95
CA LEU A 30 1.65 8.14 5.93
C LEU A 30 1.14 7.58 7.25
N ALA A 31 0.13 8.24 7.83
CA ALA A 31 -0.52 7.83 9.07
C ALA A 31 0.51 7.54 10.20
N ILE A 32 1.51 8.43 10.30
CA ILE A 32 2.64 8.32 11.25
C ILE A 32 2.15 8.32 12.71
N ASP A 33 1.18 9.18 13.02
CA ASP A 33 0.61 9.36 14.38
C ASP A 33 -0.60 8.45 14.66
N THR A 34 -0.89 7.52 13.73
CA THR A 34 -2.06 6.67 13.83
C THR A 34 -1.70 5.31 14.41
N ALA A 35 -2.54 4.78 15.29
CA ALA A 35 -2.41 3.41 15.78
C ALA A 35 -2.40 2.40 14.62
N ARG A 36 -1.61 1.33 14.75
CA ARG A 36 -1.39 0.33 13.69
C ARG A 36 -2.68 -0.24 13.09
N THR A 37 -3.73 -0.38 13.90
CA THR A 37 -5.05 -0.89 13.46
C THR A 37 -5.72 0.04 12.44
N PHE A 38 -5.57 1.35 12.60
CA PHE A 38 -6.20 2.37 11.75
C PHE A 38 -5.29 2.88 10.63
N ARG A 39 -3.98 2.62 10.71
CA ARG A 39 -2.98 3.11 9.76
C ARG A 39 -3.34 2.93 8.27
N LEU A 40 -4.00 1.82 7.91
CA LEU A 40 -4.40 1.61 6.51
C LEU A 40 -5.49 2.59 6.07
N ALA A 41 -6.55 2.75 6.88
CA ALA A 41 -7.65 3.65 6.55
C ALA A 41 -7.16 5.10 6.49
N THR A 42 -6.44 5.55 7.52
CA THR A 42 -5.92 6.91 7.59
C THR A 42 -4.95 7.24 6.45
N ALA A 43 -4.08 6.30 6.07
CA ALA A 43 -3.19 6.54 4.94
C ALA A 43 -3.92 6.71 3.60
N PHE A 44 -5.04 5.99 3.39
CA PHE A 44 -5.86 6.19 2.20
C PHE A 44 -6.61 7.53 2.24
N ASP A 45 -7.06 7.98 3.42
CA ASP A 45 -7.64 9.32 3.59
C ASP A 45 -6.60 10.43 3.32
N GLU A 46 -5.36 10.26 3.79
CA GLU A 46 -4.24 11.16 3.50
C GLU A 46 -3.85 11.19 2.02
N LEU A 47 -3.95 10.06 1.31
CA LEU A 47 -3.66 9.96 -0.12
C LEU A 47 -4.77 10.49 -1.02
N ARG A 48 -6.03 10.51 -0.55
CA ARG A 48 -7.19 10.95 -1.32
C ARG A 48 -7.01 12.26 -2.10
N PRO A 49 -6.40 13.35 -1.57
CA PRO A 49 -6.21 14.58 -2.35
C PRO A 49 -5.18 14.46 -3.49
N ALA A 50 -4.37 13.41 -3.53
CA ALA A 50 -3.30 13.23 -4.52
C ALA A 50 -3.71 12.42 -5.77
N ILE A 51 -4.95 11.91 -5.80
CA ILE A 51 -5.51 11.04 -6.87
C ILE A 51 -6.91 11.52 -7.25
#